data_AF-A0A2Z4RGR9-F1
#
_entry.id   AF-A0A2Z4RGR9-F1
#
_cell.length_a   1.000
_cell.length_b   1.000
_cell.length_c   1.000
_cell.angle_alpha   90.00
_cell.angle_beta   90.00
_cell.angle_gamma   90.00
#
_symmetry.space_group_name_H-M   'P 1'
#
loop_
_entity.id
_entity.type
_entity.pdbx_description
1 polymer ?
#
loop_
_entity_poly.entity_id
_entity_poly.type
_entity_poly.pdbx_seq_one_letter_code
_entity_poly.pdbx_strand_id
1 'polypeptide(L)'
;MRNAELKALIDNFIPTIIKTTLYANKIIIYLRNQIPLELISTVDKQTVAFVKPPLSADSLLTFKQTAELLAISRTDISRLIDLGIIQTKSVINRDKIKGRELCTGESVLRAIAWRKKNLSVSEVSKKANCSPHLIIIRFIRSGFISSTLLRHTSIISLPDANRIIKHIKKYTTLQTLATEFMRNTEAIIKIIEQGGMVPLSRDHPDFINGQVTLLRTEAQRVMKQYTVKKHSATLTNEQKF
;
A
#
# COMPACT_ATOMS: atom_id res chain seq x y z
N MET A 1 -0.65 38.36 20.13
CA MET A 1 -0.86 38.54 21.59
C MET A 1 0.45 38.30 22.29
N ARG A 2 0.82 39.16 23.24
CA ARG A 2 2.01 38.93 24.08
C ARG A 2 1.69 37.79 25.06
N ASN A 3 2.70 37.02 25.46
CA ASN A 3 2.54 35.82 26.29
C ASN A 3 1.79 36.09 27.63
N ALA A 4 1.89 37.31 28.16
CA ALA A 4 1.22 37.74 29.39
C ALA A 4 -0.30 37.95 29.22
N GLU A 5 -0.74 38.51 28.09
CA GLU A 5 -2.16 38.75 27.80
C GLU A 5 -2.89 37.41 27.58
N LEU A 6 -2.21 36.45 26.95
CA LEU A 6 -2.74 35.11 26.72
C LEU A 6 -2.87 34.32 28.02
N LYS A 7 -1.91 34.46 28.93
CA LYS A 7 -1.94 33.84 30.27
C LYS A 7 -3.08 34.40 31.13
N ALA A 8 -3.24 35.72 31.16
CA ALA A 8 -4.36 36.37 31.86
C ALA A 8 -5.73 35.98 31.30
N LEU A 9 -5.83 35.75 29.99
CA LEU A 9 -7.06 35.25 29.38
C LEU A 9 -7.38 33.81 29.82
N ILE A 10 -6.37 32.94 29.87
CA ILE A 10 -6.52 31.51 30.21
C ILE A 10 -6.81 31.32 31.71
N ASP A 11 -6.23 32.15 32.58
CA ASP A 11 -6.38 32.05 34.04
C ASP A 11 -7.83 32.31 34.52
N ASN A 12 -8.68 32.94 33.69
CA ASN A 12 -10.10 33.18 34.00
C ASN A 12 -11.03 32.01 33.63
N PHE A 13 -10.52 30.95 33.01
CA PHE A 13 -11.34 29.80 32.61
C PHE A 13 -11.11 28.61 33.53
N ILE A 14 -12.20 28.01 34.02
CA ILE A 14 -12.15 26.78 34.82
C ILE A 14 -11.94 25.61 33.86
N PRO A 15 -10.76 24.98 33.80
CA PRO A 15 -10.55 23.85 32.91
C PRO A 15 -11.29 22.62 33.42
N THR A 16 -11.76 21.79 32.50
CA THR A 16 -12.19 20.43 32.85
C THR A 16 -10.96 19.55 32.91
N ILE A 17 -10.62 19.08 34.12
CA ILE A 17 -9.49 18.17 34.31
C ILE A 17 -10.02 16.74 34.15
N ILE A 18 -9.67 16.10 33.04
CA ILE A 18 -9.98 14.67 32.86
C ILE A 18 -8.87 13.87 33.55
N LYS A 19 -9.24 13.15 34.61
CA LYS A 19 -8.39 12.09 35.17
C LYS A 19 -8.63 10.84 34.33
N THR A 20 -7.72 10.54 33.40
CA THR A 20 -7.68 9.22 32.76
C THR A 20 -6.46 8.45 33.23
N THR A 21 -6.45 7.15 32.93
CA THR A 21 -5.55 6.07 33.41
C THR A 21 -4.07 6.44 33.59
N LEU A 22 -3.32 5.58 34.30
CA LEU A 22 -1.89 5.62 34.69
C LEU A 22 -0.87 6.41 33.82
N TYR A 23 -1.15 6.64 32.53
CA TYR A 23 -0.27 7.31 31.56
C TYR A 23 -0.68 8.75 31.19
N ALA A 24 -1.80 9.27 31.71
CA ALA A 24 -2.31 10.59 31.36
C ALA A 24 -2.96 11.31 32.56
N ASN A 25 -2.12 11.75 33.51
CA ASN A 25 -2.58 12.54 34.65
C ASN A 25 -2.57 14.04 34.32
N LYS A 26 -3.65 14.74 34.70
CA LYS A 26 -3.81 16.21 34.61
C LYS A 26 -3.85 16.79 33.19
N ILE A 27 -4.56 16.15 32.25
CA ILE A 27 -4.88 16.80 30.98
C ILE A 27 -5.92 17.90 31.24
N ILE A 28 -5.53 19.13 30.93
CA ILE A 28 -6.37 20.32 31.01
C ILE A 28 -7.14 20.42 29.70
N ILE A 29 -8.47 20.29 29.75
CA ILE A 29 -9.34 20.41 28.57
C ILE A 29 -10.24 21.64 28.75
N TYR A 30 -10.29 22.47 27.72
CA TYR A 30 -11.22 23.58 27.60
C TYR A 30 -12.28 23.20 26.56
N LEU A 31 -13.57 23.35 26.88
CA LEU A 31 -14.62 23.15 25.89
C LEU A 31 -14.60 24.30 24.89
N ARG A 32 -14.85 24.02 23.61
CA ARG A 32 -14.73 25.02 22.53
C ARG A 32 -15.63 26.25 22.74
N ASN A 33 -16.79 26.07 23.37
CA ASN A 33 -17.72 27.14 23.73
C ASN A 33 -17.26 27.98 24.95
N GLN A 34 -16.23 27.56 25.66
CA GLN A 34 -15.64 28.27 26.79
C GLN A 34 -14.39 29.06 26.38
N ILE A 35 -13.96 28.99 25.12
CA ILE A 35 -12.78 29.70 24.62
C ILE A 35 -13.25 30.98 23.90
N PRO A 36 -12.68 32.16 24.19
CA PRO A 36 -12.99 33.38 23.47
C PRO A 36 -12.77 33.23 21.97
N LEU A 37 -13.65 33.83 21.17
CA LEU A 37 -13.62 33.76 19.71
C LEU A 37 -12.27 34.21 19.12
N GLU A 38 -11.59 35.12 19.79
CA GLU A 38 -10.26 35.62 19.45
C GLU A 38 -9.20 34.50 19.53
N LEU A 39 -9.24 33.67 20.58
CA LEU A 39 -8.37 32.50 20.73
C LEU A 39 -8.76 31.37 19.76
N ILE A 40 -10.06 31.14 19.57
CA ILE A 40 -10.56 30.18 18.57
C ILE A 40 -10.03 30.56 17.19
N SER A 41 -10.08 31.83 16.81
CA SER A 41 -9.58 32.30 15.52
C SER A 41 -8.06 32.13 15.36
N THR A 42 -7.31 32.14 16.46
CA THR A 42 -5.85 31.94 16.46
C THR A 42 -5.49 30.46 16.35
N VAL A 43 -6.25 29.58 17.00
CA VAL A 43 -6.15 28.12 16.86
C VAL A 43 -6.61 27.70 15.47
N ASP A 44 -7.74 28.21 15.00
CA ASP A 44 -8.28 27.96 13.66
C ASP A 44 -7.36 28.52 12.56
N LYS A 45 -6.59 29.59 12.81
CA LYS A 45 -5.52 30.07 11.91
C LYS A 45 -4.33 29.12 11.79
N GLN A 46 -4.06 28.26 12.77
CA GLN A 46 -3.11 27.14 12.60
C GLN A 46 -3.74 25.98 11.84
N THR A 47 -5.08 25.88 11.85
CA THR A 47 -5.87 24.94 11.06
C THR A 47 -6.11 25.41 9.62
N VAL A 48 -5.95 26.71 9.34
CA VAL A 48 -5.69 27.20 7.97
C VAL A 48 -4.35 26.61 7.60
N ALA A 49 -4.41 25.52 6.83
CA ALA A 49 -3.30 24.76 6.32
C ALA A 49 -2.05 25.63 6.15
N PHE A 50 -0.90 25.12 6.59
CA PHE A 50 0.35 25.45 5.92
C PHE A 50 0.10 25.29 4.42
N VAL A 51 -0.30 26.37 3.75
CA VAL A 51 -0.38 26.44 2.31
C VAL A 51 1.08 26.41 1.90
N LYS A 52 1.64 25.21 1.84
CA LYS A 52 2.96 24.98 1.27
C LYS A 52 2.87 25.66 -0.10
N PRO A 53 3.73 26.64 -0.39
CA PRO A 53 3.69 27.31 -1.67
C PRO A 53 3.70 26.25 -2.78
N PRO A 54 2.94 26.45 -3.86
CA PRO A 54 2.87 25.48 -4.94
C PRO A 54 4.29 25.16 -5.38
N LEU A 55 4.58 23.86 -5.55
CA LEU A 55 5.90 23.38 -5.92
C LEU A 55 6.31 24.02 -7.26
N SER A 56 7.31 24.91 -7.23
CA SER A 56 7.87 25.51 -8.44
C SER A 56 9.00 24.66 -9.01
N ALA A 57 9.29 24.80 -10.31
CA ALA A 57 10.39 24.09 -10.96
C ALA A 57 11.76 24.43 -10.32
N ASP A 58 11.93 25.68 -9.89
CA ASP A 58 13.16 26.20 -9.26
C ASP A 58 13.28 25.88 -7.77
N SER A 59 12.28 25.22 -7.18
CA SER A 59 12.29 24.86 -5.77
C SER A 59 13.43 23.86 -5.47
N LEU A 60 14.00 23.93 -4.28
CA LEU A 60 14.91 22.92 -3.75
C LEU A 60 14.28 22.25 -2.54
N LEU A 61 14.17 20.92 -2.59
CA LEU A 61 13.46 20.13 -1.59
C LEU A 61 14.39 19.19 -0.86
N THR A 62 14.17 19.03 0.44
CA THR A 62 14.83 17.98 1.20
C THR A 62 14.31 16.60 0.79
N PHE A 63 15.10 15.55 1.05
CA PHE A 63 14.66 14.17 0.81
C PHE A 63 13.41 13.81 1.61
N LYS A 64 13.23 14.39 2.81
CA LYS A 64 12.03 14.18 3.62
C LYS A 64 10.79 14.75 2.93
N GLN A 65 10.84 16.01 2.50
CA GLN A 65 9.73 16.66 1.78
C GLN A 65 9.40 15.92 0.47
N THR A 66 10.44 15.48 -0.25
CA THR A 66 10.26 14.72 -1.49
C THR A 66 9.60 13.36 -1.24
N ALA A 67 10.00 12.65 -0.19
CA ALA A 67 9.41 11.38 0.20
C ALA A 67 7.94 11.52 0.60
N GLU A 68 7.59 12.57 1.34
CA GLU A 68 6.21 12.91 1.68
C GLU A 68 5.36 13.14 0.42
N LEU A 69 5.86 13.94 -0.54
CA LEU A 69 5.15 14.25 -1.78
C LEU A 69 4.93 13.01 -2.67
N LEU A 70 5.88 12.08 -2.68
CA LEU A 70 5.80 10.84 -3.46
C LEU A 70 5.11 9.69 -2.72
N ALA A 71 4.77 9.89 -1.43
CA ALA A 71 4.25 8.87 -0.53
C ALA A 71 5.12 7.58 -0.53
N ILE A 72 6.42 7.74 -0.36
CA ILE A 72 7.41 6.66 -0.28
C ILE A 72 8.32 6.84 0.95
N SER A 73 9.14 5.82 1.25
CA SER A 73 10.13 5.96 2.33
C SER A 73 11.21 6.98 1.96
N ARG A 74 11.68 7.74 2.95
CA ARG A 74 12.83 8.64 2.79
C ARG A 74 14.09 7.90 2.31
N THR A 75 14.29 6.67 2.75
CA THR A 75 15.45 5.85 2.35
C THR A 75 15.39 5.44 0.87
N ASP A 76 14.18 5.35 0.30
CA ASP A 76 13.97 5.00 -1.11
C ASP A 76 14.31 6.15 -2.07
N ILE A 77 14.38 7.39 -1.59
CA ILE A 77 14.77 8.56 -2.40
C ILE A 77 16.16 8.39 -3.02
N SER A 78 17.11 7.84 -2.25
CA SER A 78 18.45 7.53 -2.77
C SER A 78 18.40 6.66 -4.01
N ARG A 79 17.52 5.66 -4.01
CA ARG A 79 17.38 4.74 -5.14
C ARG A 79 16.72 5.40 -6.35
N LEU A 80 15.78 6.32 -6.12
CA LEU A 80 15.20 7.11 -7.21
C LEU A 80 16.21 8.07 -7.84
N ILE A 81 17.20 8.52 -7.08
CA ILE A 81 18.33 9.30 -7.61
C ILE A 81 19.22 8.41 -8.48
N ASP A 82 19.59 7.21 -8.00
CA ASP A 82 20.38 6.25 -8.79
C ASP A 82 19.71 5.88 -10.12
N LEU A 83 18.38 5.79 -10.12
CA LEU A 83 17.56 5.49 -11.30
C LEU A 83 17.37 6.70 -12.23
N GLY A 84 17.89 7.87 -11.88
CA GLY A 84 17.74 9.11 -12.65
C GLY A 84 16.34 9.71 -12.64
N ILE A 85 15.44 9.21 -11.78
CA ILE A 85 14.06 9.72 -11.66
C ILE A 85 14.06 11.06 -10.91
N ILE A 86 14.91 11.17 -9.88
CA ILE A 86 15.11 12.40 -9.10
C ILE A 86 16.52 12.92 -9.37
N GLN A 87 16.66 14.24 -9.52
CA GLN A 87 17.94 14.92 -9.66
C GLN A 87 18.22 15.73 -8.40
N THR A 88 19.49 15.79 -8.00
CA THR A 88 19.93 16.57 -6.84
C THR A 88 20.83 17.72 -7.26
N LYS A 89 20.79 18.79 -6.47
CA LYS A 89 21.70 19.92 -6.55
C LYS A 89 22.30 20.15 -5.18
N SER A 90 23.62 20.29 -5.12
CA SER A 90 24.31 20.64 -3.87
C SER A 90 24.14 22.12 -3.60
N VAL A 91 23.69 22.47 -2.39
CA VAL A 91 23.60 23.86 -1.95
C VAL A 91 24.97 24.27 -1.40
N ILE A 92 25.40 25.48 -1.71
CA ILE A 92 26.64 26.03 -1.16
C ILE A 92 26.33 26.61 0.22
N ASN A 93 27.07 26.19 1.24
CA ASN A 93 26.95 26.74 2.59
C ASN A 93 27.50 28.18 2.64
N ARG A 94 27.23 28.91 3.73
CA ARG A 94 27.74 30.29 3.93
C ARG A 94 29.27 30.38 3.76
N ASP A 95 29.99 29.32 4.13
CA ASP A 95 31.45 29.23 4.04
C ASP A 95 31.97 28.84 2.63
N LYS A 96 31.12 28.91 1.60
CA LYS A 96 31.42 28.49 0.22
C LYS A 96 31.78 27.00 0.04
N ILE A 97 31.58 26.18 1.08
CA ILE A 97 31.78 24.73 1.03
C ILE A 97 30.52 24.05 0.48
N LYS A 98 30.71 22.94 -0.25
CA LYS A 98 29.63 22.08 -0.74
C LYS A 98 28.80 21.58 0.46
N GLY A 99 27.57 22.07 0.57
CA GLY A 99 26.62 21.73 1.61
C GLY A 99 25.78 20.52 1.25
N ARG A 100 24.57 20.45 1.83
CA ARG A 100 23.65 19.32 1.65
C ARG A 100 23.13 19.25 0.21
N GLU A 101 22.85 18.03 -0.23
CA GLU A 101 22.14 17.79 -1.49
C GLU A 101 20.64 17.91 -1.28
N LEU A 102 19.99 18.66 -2.18
CA LEU A 102 18.56 18.84 -2.23
C LEU A 102 18.04 18.36 -3.59
N CYS A 103 16.82 17.81 -3.62
CA CYS A 103 16.12 17.45 -4.85
C CYS A 103 15.70 18.72 -5.60
N THR A 104 15.84 18.73 -6.91
CA THR A 104 15.34 19.83 -7.75
C THR A 104 13.83 19.75 -7.93
N GLY A 105 13.13 20.89 -7.88
CA GLY A 105 11.67 20.96 -8.01
C GLY A 105 11.18 20.37 -9.31
N GLU A 106 11.85 20.65 -10.42
CA GLU A 106 11.57 20.06 -11.74
C GLU A 106 11.61 18.52 -11.72
N SER A 107 12.65 17.92 -11.14
CA SER A 107 12.74 16.46 -11.08
C SER A 107 11.70 15.85 -10.13
N VAL A 108 11.36 16.55 -9.04
CA VAL A 108 10.26 16.14 -8.14
C VAL A 108 8.91 16.19 -8.85
N LEU A 109 8.64 17.23 -9.66
CA LEU A 109 7.41 17.31 -10.46
C LEU A 109 7.31 16.15 -11.46
N ARG A 110 8.41 15.82 -12.16
CA ARG A 110 8.49 14.64 -13.03
C ARG A 110 8.28 13.34 -12.24
N ALA A 111 8.89 13.21 -11.07
CA ALA A 111 8.74 12.05 -10.21
C ALA A 111 7.29 11.89 -9.71
N ILE A 112 6.58 12.99 -9.42
CA ILE A 112 5.15 12.98 -9.08
C ILE A 112 4.32 12.47 -10.26
N ALA A 113 4.59 12.97 -11.48
CA ALA A 113 3.92 12.50 -12.68
C ALA A 113 4.19 11.01 -12.97
N TRP A 114 5.44 10.57 -12.78
CA TRP A 114 5.84 9.16 -12.84
C TRP A 114 5.10 8.33 -11.78
N ARG A 115 5.03 8.81 -10.53
CA ARG A 115 4.35 8.13 -9.42
C ARG A 115 2.85 7.95 -9.66
N LYS A 116 2.18 8.88 -10.35
CA LYS A 116 0.77 8.71 -10.75
C LYS A 116 0.55 7.49 -11.67
N LYS A 117 1.59 7.07 -12.40
CA LYS A 117 1.55 5.92 -13.32
C LYS A 117 2.13 4.64 -12.71
N ASN A 118 2.57 4.68 -11.45
CA ASN A 118 3.33 3.61 -10.82
C ASN A 118 2.88 3.42 -9.37
N LEU A 119 2.47 2.21 -9.02
CA LEU A 119 1.90 1.87 -7.71
C LEU A 119 2.88 1.03 -6.90
N SER A 120 2.94 1.26 -5.59
CA SER A 120 3.62 0.35 -4.68
C SER A 120 2.88 -0.98 -4.58
N VAL A 121 3.59 -2.06 -4.22
CA VAL A 121 2.97 -3.38 -3.95
C VAL A 121 1.80 -3.27 -2.98
N SER A 122 1.90 -2.45 -1.92
CA SER A 122 0.82 -2.27 -0.94
C SER A 122 -0.43 -1.62 -1.54
N GLU A 123 -0.26 -0.67 -2.47
CA GLU A 123 -1.39 -0.06 -3.17
C GLU A 123 -2.05 -1.05 -4.14
N VAL A 124 -1.26 -1.84 -4.85
CA VAL A 124 -1.78 -2.90 -5.72
C VAL A 124 -2.50 -3.96 -4.89
N SER A 125 -1.96 -4.33 -3.73
CA SER A 125 -2.57 -5.33 -2.83
C SER A 125 -3.94 -4.90 -2.34
N LYS A 126 -4.10 -3.62 -1.97
CA LYS A 126 -5.39 -3.03 -1.60
C LYS A 126 -6.38 -3.05 -2.76
N LYS A 127 -5.95 -2.68 -3.97
CA LYS A 127 -6.82 -2.68 -5.17
C LYS A 127 -7.21 -4.08 -5.63
N ALA A 128 -6.31 -5.05 -5.48
CA ALA A 128 -6.53 -6.44 -5.85
C ALA A 128 -7.24 -7.27 -4.75
N ASN A 129 -7.41 -6.70 -3.56
CA ASN A 129 -7.91 -7.38 -2.37
C ASN A 129 -7.13 -8.68 -2.06
N CYS A 130 -5.80 -8.57 -2.01
CA CYS A 130 -4.90 -9.71 -1.73
C CYS A 130 -3.73 -9.29 -0.85
N SER A 131 -2.94 -10.25 -0.35
CA SER A 131 -1.77 -9.93 0.47
C SER A 131 -0.62 -9.39 -0.39
N PRO A 132 0.18 -8.41 0.12
CA PRO A 132 1.40 -7.96 -0.53
C PRO A 132 2.38 -9.10 -0.84
N HIS A 133 2.47 -10.08 0.06
CA HIS A 133 3.33 -11.25 -0.09
C HIS A 133 2.96 -12.09 -1.32
N LEU A 134 1.65 -12.31 -1.55
CA LEU A 134 1.17 -13.00 -2.73
C LEU A 134 1.62 -12.28 -4.01
N ILE A 135 1.55 -10.95 -4.05
CA ILE A 135 1.98 -10.18 -5.22
C ILE A 135 3.47 -10.42 -5.53
N ILE A 136 4.30 -10.35 -4.50
CA ILE A 136 5.75 -10.52 -4.63
C ILE A 136 6.09 -11.93 -5.12
N ILE A 137 5.57 -12.97 -4.47
CA ILE A 137 5.91 -14.36 -4.80
C ILE A 137 5.33 -14.77 -6.16
N ARG A 138 4.05 -14.47 -6.39
CA ARG A 138 3.31 -14.98 -7.55
C ARG A 138 3.58 -14.20 -8.83
N PHE A 139 3.74 -12.88 -8.76
CA PHE A 139 3.80 -12.06 -9.97
C PHE A 139 5.17 -11.42 -10.22
N ILE A 140 5.90 -11.04 -9.17
CA ILE A 140 7.23 -10.44 -9.33
C ILE A 140 8.32 -11.51 -9.44
N ARG A 141 8.42 -12.42 -8.46
CA ARG A 141 9.48 -13.45 -8.43
C ARG A 141 9.36 -14.49 -9.54
N SER A 142 8.14 -14.74 -10.02
CA SER A 142 7.89 -15.63 -11.16
C SER A 142 8.29 -15.01 -12.51
N GLY A 143 8.57 -13.70 -12.55
CA GLY A 143 8.81 -12.95 -13.78
C GLY A 143 7.56 -12.60 -14.57
N PHE A 144 6.36 -12.80 -14.02
CA PHE A 144 5.10 -12.49 -14.73
C PHE A 144 4.95 -10.99 -15.04
N ILE A 145 5.40 -10.13 -14.12
CA ILE A 145 5.53 -8.69 -14.32
C ILE A 145 6.92 -8.21 -13.92
N SER A 146 7.31 -7.06 -14.47
CA SER A 146 8.49 -6.32 -14.02
C SER A 146 8.15 -5.41 -12.84
N SER A 147 9.12 -5.15 -11.97
CA SER A 147 8.98 -4.16 -10.90
C SER A 147 10.26 -3.35 -10.74
N THR A 148 10.11 -2.08 -10.39
CA THR A 148 11.24 -1.23 -9.99
C THR A 148 11.48 -1.43 -8.51
N LEU A 149 12.61 -2.06 -8.16
CA LEU A 149 13.01 -2.31 -6.79
C LEU A 149 13.66 -1.06 -6.19
N LEU A 150 13.00 -0.48 -5.19
CA LEU A 150 13.61 0.48 -4.27
C LEU A 150 14.21 -0.26 -3.07
N ARG A 151 14.67 0.44 -2.02
CA ARG A 151 15.30 -0.25 -0.87
C ARG A 151 14.29 -1.04 -0.06
N HIS A 152 13.11 -0.46 0.18
CA HIS A 152 12.06 -1.09 0.99
C HIS A 152 10.77 -1.33 0.24
N THR A 153 10.57 -0.66 -0.89
CA THR A 153 9.35 -0.75 -1.66
C THR A 153 9.63 -1.24 -3.07
N SER A 154 8.74 -2.08 -3.59
CA SER A 154 8.71 -2.40 -5.01
C SER A 154 7.59 -1.61 -5.67
N ILE A 155 7.91 -0.98 -6.79
CA ILE A 155 7.01 -0.16 -7.56
C ILE A 155 6.65 -0.90 -8.86
N ILE A 156 5.36 -0.95 -9.15
CA ILE A 156 4.75 -1.68 -10.27
C ILE A 156 4.07 -0.67 -11.18
N SER A 157 4.22 -0.83 -12.50
CA SER A 157 3.54 0.03 -13.47
C SER A 157 2.01 -0.13 -13.37
N LEU A 158 1.25 0.92 -13.69
CA LEU A 158 -0.21 0.84 -13.70
C LEU A 158 -0.75 -0.25 -14.66
N PRO A 159 -0.20 -0.44 -15.90
CA PRO A 159 -0.57 -1.56 -16.76
C PRO A 159 -0.37 -2.94 -16.10
N ASP A 160 0.78 -3.16 -15.46
CA ASP A 160 1.08 -4.43 -14.79
C ASP A 160 0.20 -4.65 -13.55
N ALA A 161 -0.06 -3.60 -12.78
CA ALA A 161 -1.00 -3.66 -11.66
C ALA A 161 -2.41 -4.07 -12.13
N ASN A 162 -2.88 -3.51 -13.25
CA ASN A 162 -4.15 -3.90 -13.85
C ASN A 162 -4.14 -5.34 -14.36
N ARG A 163 -3.02 -5.80 -14.93
CA ARG A 163 -2.83 -7.20 -15.34
C ARG A 163 -2.94 -8.15 -14.15
N ILE A 164 -2.30 -7.83 -13.03
CA ILE A 164 -2.42 -8.59 -11.76
C ILE A 164 -3.88 -8.64 -11.30
N ILE A 165 -4.57 -7.50 -11.24
CA ILE A 165 -5.96 -7.43 -10.76
C ILE A 165 -6.89 -8.29 -11.65
N LYS A 166 -6.71 -8.22 -12.97
CA LYS A 166 -7.47 -9.05 -13.92
C LYS A 166 -7.14 -10.54 -13.74
N HIS A 167 -5.87 -10.86 -13.56
CA HIS A 167 -5.41 -12.24 -13.36
C HIS A 167 -6.03 -12.88 -12.12
N ILE A 168 -5.95 -12.21 -10.96
CA ILE A 168 -6.51 -12.70 -9.70
C ILE A 168 -8.03 -12.94 -9.79
N LYS A 169 -8.74 -12.11 -10.56
CA LYS A 169 -10.20 -12.28 -10.78
C LYS A 169 -10.52 -13.47 -11.68
N LYS A 170 -9.73 -13.68 -12.74
CA LYS A 170 -10.02 -14.67 -13.78
C LYS A 170 -9.46 -16.06 -13.47
N TYR A 171 -8.29 -16.10 -12.84
CA TYR A 171 -7.53 -17.32 -12.62
C TYR A 171 -7.34 -17.60 -11.13
N THR A 172 -7.00 -18.85 -10.83
CA THR A 172 -6.66 -19.31 -9.50
C THR A 172 -5.45 -20.24 -9.59
N THR A 173 -4.93 -20.65 -8.44
CA THR A 173 -3.79 -21.57 -8.35
C THR A 173 -4.14 -22.74 -7.44
N LEU A 174 -3.37 -23.82 -7.51
CA LEU A 174 -3.55 -24.99 -6.65
C LEU A 174 -3.62 -24.64 -5.17
N GLN A 175 -2.68 -23.84 -4.66
CA GLN A 175 -2.65 -23.44 -3.24
C GLN A 175 -3.89 -22.62 -2.86
N THR A 176 -4.31 -21.68 -3.71
CA THR A 176 -5.51 -20.86 -3.46
C THR A 176 -6.77 -21.73 -3.44
N LEU A 177 -6.92 -22.67 -4.38
CA LEU A 177 -8.04 -23.62 -4.39
C LEU A 177 -8.02 -24.56 -3.18
N ALA A 178 -6.85 -25.06 -2.80
CA ALA A 178 -6.66 -25.91 -1.63
C ALA A 178 -7.16 -25.23 -0.36
N THR A 179 -6.82 -23.95 -0.17
CA THR A 179 -7.32 -23.15 0.97
C THR A 179 -8.81 -22.88 0.87
N GLU A 180 -9.34 -22.49 -0.30
CA GLU A 180 -10.77 -22.16 -0.48
C GLU A 180 -11.70 -23.35 -0.24
N PHE A 181 -11.29 -24.55 -0.63
CA PHE A 181 -12.10 -25.77 -0.50
C PHE A 181 -11.66 -26.69 0.66
N MET A 182 -10.70 -26.24 1.48
CA MET A 182 -10.12 -27.02 2.59
C MET A 182 -9.66 -28.42 2.14
N ARG A 183 -8.90 -28.49 1.05
CA ARG A 183 -8.39 -29.75 0.47
C ARG A 183 -6.87 -29.74 0.38
N ASN A 184 -6.26 -30.93 0.45
CA ASN A 184 -4.85 -31.11 0.12
C ASN A 184 -4.62 -30.83 -1.38
N THR A 185 -3.50 -30.18 -1.71
CA THR A 185 -3.05 -29.94 -3.09
C THR A 185 -2.95 -31.24 -3.89
N GLU A 186 -2.53 -32.35 -3.28
CA GLU A 186 -2.45 -33.67 -3.94
C GLU A 186 -3.80 -34.15 -4.47
N ALA A 187 -4.88 -33.92 -3.72
CA ALA A 187 -6.22 -34.32 -4.15
C ALA A 187 -6.65 -33.51 -5.38
N ILE A 188 -6.29 -32.23 -5.44
CA ILE A 188 -6.58 -31.36 -6.58
C ILE A 188 -5.74 -31.77 -7.80
N ILE A 189 -4.48 -32.16 -7.60
CA ILE A 189 -3.61 -32.68 -8.66
C ILE A 189 -4.23 -33.93 -9.28
N LYS A 190 -4.72 -34.88 -8.48
CA LYS A 190 -5.41 -36.09 -9.00
C LYS A 190 -6.62 -35.74 -9.87
N ILE A 191 -7.40 -34.71 -9.50
CA ILE A 191 -8.53 -34.25 -10.31
C ILE A 191 -8.04 -33.71 -11.66
N ILE A 192 -6.91 -32.99 -11.69
CA ILE A 192 -6.31 -32.48 -12.92
C ILE A 192 -5.81 -33.64 -13.80
N GLU A 193 -5.10 -34.60 -13.21
CA GLU A 193 -4.59 -35.79 -13.92
C GLU A 193 -5.70 -36.64 -14.55
N GLN A 194 -6.86 -36.69 -13.89
CA GLN A 194 -8.06 -37.36 -14.40
C GLN A 194 -8.82 -36.54 -15.47
N GLY A 195 -8.27 -35.39 -15.90
CA GLY A 195 -8.88 -34.52 -16.91
C GLY A 195 -10.05 -33.67 -16.38
N GLY A 196 -10.21 -33.57 -15.06
CA GLY A 196 -11.31 -32.81 -14.45
C GLY A 196 -11.15 -31.30 -14.56
N MET A 197 -9.92 -30.79 -14.67
CA MET A 197 -9.60 -29.38 -14.88
C MET A 197 -8.37 -29.25 -15.78
N VAL A 198 -8.33 -28.22 -16.63
CA VAL A 198 -7.21 -28.00 -17.55
C VAL A 198 -6.34 -26.80 -17.10
N PRO A 199 -5.06 -27.03 -16.72
CA PRO A 199 -4.10 -25.96 -16.47
C PRO A 199 -3.82 -25.12 -17.71
N LEU A 200 -3.44 -23.85 -17.49
CA LEU A 200 -2.92 -23.01 -18.56
C LEU A 200 -1.62 -23.60 -19.13
N SER A 201 -1.52 -23.62 -20.46
CA SER A 201 -0.29 -23.95 -21.17
C SER A 201 0.77 -22.86 -20.96
N ARG A 202 2.05 -23.21 -21.19
CA ARG A 202 3.18 -22.28 -21.06
C ARG A 202 3.10 -21.11 -22.03
N ASP A 203 2.47 -21.31 -23.19
CA ASP A 203 2.31 -20.29 -24.23
C ASP A 203 1.17 -19.30 -23.93
N HIS A 204 0.37 -19.56 -22.89
CA HIS A 204 -0.72 -18.67 -22.53
C HIS A 204 -0.19 -17.37 -21.90
N PRO A 205 -0.68 -16.17 -22.29
CA PRO A 205 -0.17 -14.89 -21.79
C PRO A 205 -0.35 -14.69 -20.27
N ASP A 206 -1.33 -15.37 -19.68
CA ASP A 206 -1.58 -15.39 -18.23
C ASP A 206 -0.90 -16.57 -17.49
N PHE A 207 -0.01 -17.32 -18.15
CA PHE A 207 0.78 -18.36 -17.51
C PHE A 207 1.78 -17.76 -16.50
N ILE A 208 1.88 -18.37 -15.33
CA ILE A 208 2.82 -17.98 -14.29
C ILE A 208 3.86 -19.08 -14.13
N ASN A 209 5.13 -18.75 -14.35
CA ASN A 209 6.20 -19.72 -14.24
C ASN A 209 6.28 -20.33 -12.83
N GLY A 210 6.43 -21.65 -12.77
CA GLY A 210 6.47 -22.41 -11.52
C GLY A 210 5.14 -22.55 -10.78
N GLN A 211 4.00 -22.13 -11.37
CA GLN A 211 2.68 -22.27 -10.75
C GLN A 211 1.65 -22.89 -11.69
N VAL A 212 0.91 -23.88 -11.19
CA VAL A 212 -0.27 -24.41 -11.87
C VAL A 212 -1.39 -23.39 -11.77
N THR A 213 -1.71 -22.77 -12.90
CA THR A 213 -2.73 -21.73 -13.03
C THR A 213 -3.96 -22.30 -13.73
N LEU A 214 -5.14 -22.08 -13.16
CA LEU A 214 -6.40 -22.66 -13.61
C LEU A 214 -7.44 -21.56 -13.81
N LEU A 215 -8.38 -21.77 -14.74
CA LEU A 215 -9.53 -20.89 -14.87
C LEU A 215 -10.40 -21.00 -13.61
N ARG A 216 -10.66 -19.86 -12.96
CA ARG A 216 -11.28 -19.83 -11.63
C ARG A 216 -12.70 -20.41 -11.63
N THR A 217 -13.50 -20.06 -12.62
CA THR A 217 -14.90 -20.51 -12.76
C THR A 217 -15.00 -22.01 -12.97
N GLU A 218 -14.17 -22.56 -13.86
CA GLU A 218 -14.10 -24.00 -14.12
C GLU A 218 -13.67 -24.77 -12.87
N ALA A 219 -12.57 -24.33 -12.23
CA ALA A 219 -12.06 -24.97 -11.03
C ALA A 219 -13.09 -24.97 -9.90
N GLN A 220 -13.76 -23.84 -9.66
CA GLN A 220 -14.80 -23.75 -8.63
C GLN A 220 -15.99 -24.69 -8.92
N ARG A 221 -16.41 -24.80 -10.18
CA ARG A 221 -17.49 -25.72 -10.58
C ARG A 221 -17.10 -27.17 -10.29
N VAL A 222 -15.92 -27.59 -10.72
CA VAL A 222 -15.43 -28.97 -10.55
C VAL A 222 -15.26 -29.31 -9.07
N MET A 223 -14.68 -28.40 -8.28
CA MET A 223 -14.48 -28.60 -6.83
C MET A 223 -15.79 -28.67 -6.06
N LYS A 224 -16.81 -27.90 -6.43
CA LYS A 224 -18.16 -28.00 -5.85
C LYS A 224 -18.79 -29.37 -6.16
N GLN A 225 -18.74 -29.80 -7.43
CA GLN A 225 -19.27 -31.11 -7.83
C GLN A 225 -18.56 -32.26 -7.12
N TYR A 226 -17.24 -32.19 -6.99
CA TYR A 226 -16.45 -33.18 -6.27
C TYR A 226 -16.82 -33.25 -4.77
N THR A 227 -17.03 -32.10 -4.13
CA THR A 227 -17.40 -32.04 -2.71
C THR A 227 -18.78 -32.66 -2.44
N VAL A 228 -19.75 -32.42 -3.33
CA VAL A 228 -21.10 -33.03 -3.25
C VAL A 228 -21.01 -34.54 -3.45
N LYS A 229 -20.36 -35.01 -4.52
CA LYS A 229 -20.21 -36.46 -4.79
C LYS A 229 -19.56 -37.20 -3.63
N LYS A 230 -18.53 -36.60 -3.00
CA LYS A 230 -17.87 -37.20 -1.85
C LYS A 230 -18.79 -37.28 -0.62
N HIS A 231 -19.57 -36.24 -0.32
CA HIS A 231 -20.55 -36.28 0.77
C HIS A 231 -21.61 -37.35 0.53
N SER A 232 -22.14 -37.45 -0.70
CA SER A 232 -23.11 -38.49 -1.05
C SER A 232 -22.51 -39.90 -0.87
N ALA A 233 -21.27 -40.12 -1.30
CA ALA A 233 -20.59 -41.40 -1.13
C ALA A 233 -20.36 -41.78 0.34
N THR A 234 -20.05 -40.80 1.21
CA THR A 234 -19.90 -41.04 2.66
C THR A 234 -21.24 -41.43 3.30
N LEU A 235 -22.33 -40.71 2.99
CA LEU A 235 -23.67 -41.03 3.51
C LEU A 235 -24.18 -42.41 3.06
N THR A 236 -23.85 -42.82 1.84
CA THR A 236 -24.26 -44.13 1.31
C THR A 236 -23.50 -45.29 1.97
N ASN A 237 -22.27 -45.05 2.43
CA ASN A 237 -21.48 -46.02 3.16
C ASN A 237 -21.89 -46.12 4.65
N GLU A 238 -22.35 -45.02 5.26
CA GLU A 238 -22.86 -45.04 6.64
C GLU A 238 -24.23 -45.71 6.77
N GLN A 239 -25.06 -45.71 5.71
CA GLN A 239 -26.34 -46.43 5.69
C GLN A 239 -26.21 -47.95 5.43
N LYS A 240 -25.00 -48.44 5.18
CA LYS A 240 -24.71 -49.87 4.95
C LYS A 240 -24.14 -50.59 6.19
N PHE A 241 -24.14 -49.93 7.34
CA PHE A 241 -23.78 -50.52 8.63
C PHE A 241 -24.96 -50.46 9.60
#